data_AF-A0A382JKB2-F1
#
_entry.id   AF-A0A382JKB2-F1
#
_cell.length_a   1.000
_cell.length_b   1.000
_cell.length_c   1.000
_cell.angle_alpha   90.00
_cell.angle_beta   90.00
_cell.angle_gamma   90.00
#
_symmetry.space_group_name_H-M   'P 1'
#
loop_
_entity.id
_entity.type
_entity.pdbx_description
1 polymer ?
#
loop_
_entity_poly.entity_id
_entity_poly.type
_entity_poly.pdbx_seq_one_letter_code
_entity_poly.pdbx_strand_id
1 'polypeptide(L)'
;LGGFGIAGIAVGFGAQYLVRDLIAGVFILAENQYRTGDVVTVAGTSGLVESINLRRTVLRDLDGQVIVIPNGEISVAFNKTKYWSRVNLDIGVAYKEDVDRVVEVLNEVGEEIAADPYYGLMLITPPQVLRLDSLDDSAVTFKMLGDCKPMKQWEITGEMRKRIKIRLDNEGIEIPFPHQTVYWGEAQPPFRYEGIDEVKQHTTSTQSERVSKPSTRASGESEKQTPELIDAGAPITPERREELLATIAVATSARMGEPDWDIRARTLIVDIPDNE
;
A
#
# COMPACT_ATOMS: atom_id res chain seq x y z
N LEU A 1 -55.69 20.73 -17.63
CA LEU A 1 -54.29 20.98 -17.22
C LEU A 1 -53.65 19.80 -16.47
N GLY A 2 -54.37 19.06 -15.61
CA GLY A 2 -53.77 17.96 -14.81
C GLY A 2 -53.22 16.74 -15.59
N GLY A 3 -53.86 16.32 -16.69
CA GLY A 3 -53.42 15.12 -17.43
C GLY A 3 -52.12 15.28 -18.24
N PHE A 4 -51.87 16.47 -18.79
CA PHE A 4 -50.65 16.77 -19.54
C PHE A 4 -49.42 16.91 -18.62
N GLY A 5 -49.60 17.36 -17.37
CA GLY A 5 -48.52 17.45 -16.38
C GLY A 5 -47.98 16.09 -15.96
N ILE A 6 -48.86 15.11 -15.73
CA ILE A 6 -48.48 13.75 -15.33
C ILE A 6 -47.78 13.02 -16.48
N ALA A 7 -48.28 13.17 -17.71
CA ALA A 7 -47.65 12.59 -18.90
C ALA A 7 -46.23 13.14 -19.14
N GLY A 8 -46.01 14.45 -18.95
CA GLY A 8 -44.69 15.07 -19.06
C GLY A 8 -43.69 14.56 -18.00
N ILE A 9 -44.15 14.37 -16.77
CA ILE A 9 -43.33 13.81 -15.68
C ILE A 9 -42.90 12.38 -16.00
N ALA A 10 -43.82 11.54 -16.48
CA ALA A 10 -43.52 10.14 -16.85
C ALA A 10 -42.47 10.05 -17.97
N VAL A 11 -42.56 10.91 -18.99
CA VAL A 11 -41.55 10.99 -20.07
C VAL A 11 -40.19 11.45 -19.53
N GLY A 12 -40.18 12.45 -18.64
CA GLY A 12 -38.95 12.95 -18.01
C GLY A 12 -38.22 11.86 -17.22
N PHE A 13 -38.94 11.06 -16.43
CA PHE A 13 -38.36 9.95 -15.68
C PHE A 13 -37.85 8.82 -16.58
N GLY A 14 -38.54 8.52 -17.69
CA GLY A 14 -38.07 7.53 -18.66
C GLY A 14 -36.83 7.97 -19.45
N ALA A 15 -36.72 9.27 -19.75
CA ALA A 15 -35.62 9.84 -20.53
C ALA A 15 -34.36 10.18 -19.71
N GLN A 16 -34.44 10.18 -18.37
CA GLN A 16 -33.37 10.65 -17.50
C GLN A 16 -32.03 9.94 -17.76
N TYR A 17 -32.05 8.61 -17.92
CA TYR A 17 -30.84 7.82 -18.20
C TYR A 17 -30.27 8.10 -19.59
N LEU A 18 -31.15 8.23 -20.60
CA LEU A 18 -30.72 8.56 -21.96
C LEU A 18 -30.04 9.92 -22.03
N VAL A 19 -30.61 10.93 -21.37
CA VAL A 19 -30.02 12.27 -21.33
C VAL A 19 -28.66 12.24 -20.64
N ARG A 20 -28.52 11.48 -19.55
CA ARG A 20 -27.23 11.28 -18.87
C ARG A 20 -26.18 10.66 -19.80
N ASP A 21 -26.54 9.60 -20.51
CA ASP A 21 -25.65 8.94 -21.47
C ASP A 21 -25.16 9.92 -22.55
N LEU A 22 -26.08 10.69 -23.12
CA LEU A 22 -25.76 11.63 -24.20
C LEU A 22 -24.83 12.75 -23.72
N ILE A 23 -25.10 13.35 -22.56
CA ILE A 23 -24.24 14.40 -22.00
C ILE A 23 -22.84 13.83 -21.69
N ALA A 24 -22.77 12.68 -21.03
CA ALA A 24 -21.50 12.01 -20.74
C ALA A 24 -20.72 11.69 -22.02
N GLY A 25 -21.39 11.15 -23.05
CA GLY A 25 -20.77 10.85 -24.33
C GLY A 25 -20.25 12.08 -25.07
N VAL A 26 -20.95 13.21 -25.00
CA VAL A 26 -20.46 14.48 -25.55
C VAL A 26 -19.14 14.87 -24.87
N PHE A 27 -19.05 14.82 -23.53
CA PHE A 27 -17.82 15.17 -22.82
C PHE A 27 -16.67 14.18 -23.09
N ILE A 28 -16.96 12.88 -23.13
CA ILE A 28 -15.95 11.85 -23.49
C ILE A 28 -15.30 12.18 -24.85
N LEU A 29 -16.12 12.53 -25.85
CA LEU A 29 -15.66 12.85 -27.20
C LEU A 29 -15.01 14.24 -27.28
N ALA A 30 -15.65 15.27 -26.70
CA ALA A 30 -15.20 16.66 -26.79
C ALA A 30 -13.89 16.91 -26.04
N GLU A 31 -13.75 16.34 -24.85
CA GLU A 31 -12.51 16.41 -24.05
C GLU A 31 -11.49 15.35 -24.46
N ASN A 32 -11.90 14.45 -25.36
CA ASN A 32 -11.06 13.37 -25.85
C ASN A 32 -10.46 12.57 -24.68
N GLN A 33 -11.32 12.12 -23.76
CA GLN A 33 -10.90 11.44 -22.55
C GLN A 33 -10.14 10.14 -22.88
N TYR A 34 -10.66 9.40 -23.86
CA TYR A 34 -10.04 8.24 -24.50
C TYR A 34 -10.58 8.07 -25.93
N ARG A 35 -9.87 7.31 -26.76
CA ARG A 35 -10.19 7.09 -28.18
C ARG A 35 -10.35 5.60 -28.49
N THR A 36 -10.95 5.31 -29.64
CA THR A 36 -10.85 3.98 -30.25
C THR A 36 -9.38 3.59 -30.39
N GLY A 37 -9.03 2.38 -29.95
CA GLY A 37 -7.67 1.87 -29.91
C GLY A 37 -6.93 2.11 -28.59
N ASP A 38 -7.46 2.91 -27.67
CA ASP A 38 -6.90 3.02 -26.32
C ASP A 38 -7.28 1.82 -25.46
N VAL A 39 -6.47 1.52 -24.45
CA VAL A 39 -6.86 0.57 -23.40
C VAL A 39 -7.28 1.37 -22.17
N VAL A 40 -8.51 1.15 -21.73
CA VAL A 40 -9.10 1.90 -20.63
C VAL A 40 -9.63 0.97 -19.54
N THR A 41 -9.80 1.52 -18.35
CA THR A 41 -10.61 0.93 -17.28
C THR A 41 -11.71 1.92 -16.92
N VAL A 42 -12.96 1.52 -17.16
CA VAL A 42 -14.17 2.32 -16.95
C VAL A 42 -15.25 1.42 -16.38
N ALA A 43 -16.13 1.95 -15.51
CA ALA A 43 -17.22 1.20 -14.90
C ALA A 43 -16.78 -0.16 -14.28
N GLY A 44 -15.57 -0.21 -13.70
CA GLY A 44 -15.03 -1.42 -13.05
C GLY A 44 -14.50 -2.50 -14.00
N THR A 45 -14.50 -2.26 -15.32
CA THR A 45 -13.98 -3.21 -16.31
C THR A 45 -12.85 -2.61 -17.14
N SER A 46 -11.95 -3.45 -17.66
CA SER A 46 -10.79 -3.03 -18.45
C SER A 46 -10.79 -3.69 -19.83
N GLY A 47 -10.48 -2.92 -20.86
CA GLY A 47 -10.37 -3.46 -22.22
C GLY A 47 -9.89 -2.44 -23.24
N LEU A 48 -9.63 -2.92 -24.45
CA LEU A 48 -9.36 -2.11 -25.63
C LEU A 48 -10.67 -1.47 -26.10
N VAL A 49 -10.66 -0.16 -26.34
CA VAL A 49 -11.82 0.55 -26.88
C VAL A 49 -11.99 0.23 -28.36
N GLU A 50 -13.05 -0.49 -28.70
CA GLU A 50 -13.39 -0.82 -30.09
C GLU A 50 -14.19 0.29 -30.76
N SER A 51 -15.12 0.90 -30.04
CA SER A 51 -15.92 2.01 -30.56
C SER A 51 -16.47 2.90 -29.46
N ILE A 52 -16.66 4.18 -29.78
CA ILE A 52 -17.26 5.18 -28.90
C ILE A 52 -18.38 5.87 -29.67
N ASN A 53 -19.57 5.89 -29.11
CA ASN A 53 -20.72 6.64 -29.61
C ASN A 53 -21.22 7.59 -28.53
N LEU A 54 -22.17 8.47 -28.87
CA LEU A 54 -22.77 9.41 -27.89
C LEU A 54 -23.45 8.71 -26.71
N ARG A 55 -24.00 7.51 -26.89
CA ARG A 55 -24.73 6.80 -25.82
C ARG A 55 -23.88 5.78 -25.06
N ARG A 56 -22.88 5.18 -25.71
CA ARG A 56 -22.18 4.01 -25.18
C ARG A 56 -20.73 3.93 -25.68
N THR A 57 -19.89 3.31 -24.86
CA THR A 57 -18.54 2.86 -25.20
C THR A 57 -18.52 1.34 -25.27
N VAL A 58 -17.82 0.80 -26.26
CA VAL A 58 -17.64 -0.64 -26.45
C VAL A 58 -16.18 -0.99 -26.23
N LEU A 59 -15.93 -1.91 -25.30
CA LEU A 59 -14.61 -2.44 -25.00
C LEU A 59 -14.50 -3.91 -25.42
N ARG A 60 -13.29 -4.36 -25.71
CA ARG A 60 -12.93 -5.78 -25.78
C ARG A 60 -11.87 -6.08 -24.73
N ASP A 61 -12.14 -7.04 -23.85
CA ASP A 61 -11.16 -7.50 -22.87
C ASP A 61 -10.14 -8.47 -23.47
N LEU A 62 -9.20 -8.95 -22.65
CA LEU A 62 -8.19 -9.92 -23.09
C LEU A 62 -8.77 -11.33 -23.32
N ASP A 63 -9.90 -11.65 -22.70
CA ASP A 63 -10.63 -12.91 -22.91
C ASP A 63 -11.47 -12.88 -24.21
N GLY A 64 -11.50 -11.73 -24.89
CA GLY A 64 -12.21 -11.52 -26.15
C GLY A 64 -13.69 -11.15 -26.00
N GLN A 65 -14.17 -10.91 -24.78
CA GLN A 65 -15.54 -10.49 -24.49
C GLN A 65 -15.78 -9.05 -24.96
N VAL A 66 -16.92 -8.83 -25.60
CA VAL A 66 -17.38 -7.48 -25.98
C VAL A 66 -18.23 -6.92 -24.86
N ILE A 67 -17.78 -5.81 -24.29
CA ILE A 67 -18.41 -5.17 -23.14
C ILE A 67 -18.97 -3.83 -23.59
N VAL A 68 -20.27 -3.66 -23.41
CA VAL A 68 -21.01 -2.46 -23.85
C VAL A 68 -21.44 -1.68 -22.63
N ILE A 69 -20.92 -0.47 -22.50
CA ILE A 69 -21.10 0.37 -21.30
C ILE A 69 -21.85 1.64 -21.70
N PRO A 70 -23.02 1.93 -21.12
CA PRO A 70 -23.67 3.22 -21.27
C PRO A 70 -22.76 4.33 -20.74
N ASN A 71 -22.63 5.43 -21.48
CA ASN A 71 -21.69 6.50 -21.11
C ASN A 71 -22.07 7.16 -19.78
N GLY A 72 -23.35 7.17 -19.42
CA GLY A 72 -23.84 7.75 -18.17
C GLY A 72 -23.47 6.93 -16.92
N GLU A 73 -22.95 5.72 -17.07
CA GLU A 73 -22.40 4.90 -15.98
C GLU A 73 -20.89 5.15 -15.77
N ILE A 74 -20.23 5.87 -16.68
CA ILE A 74 -18.80 6.14 -16.61
C ILE A 74 -18.57 7.40 -15.77
N SER A 75 -18.31 7.21 -14.48
CA SER A 75 -17.95 8.29 -13.56
C SER A 75 -16.47 8.66 -13.62
N VAL A 76 -15.59 7.67 -13.79
CA VAL A 76 -14.13 7.83 -13.86
C VAL A 76 -13.59 6.95 -14.98
N ALA A 77 -12.64 7.49 -15.75
CA ALA A 77 -11.98 6.77 -16.83
C ALA A 77 -10.46 6.74 -16.63
N PHE A 78 -9.92 5.54 -16.42
CA PHE A 78 -8.48 5.32 -16.37
C PHE A 78 -7.98 4.93 -17.76
N ASN A 79 -7.32 5.85 -18.46
CA ASN A 79 -6.70 5.55 -19.75
C ASN A 79 -5.24 5.09 -19.55
N LYS A 80 -4.93 3.86 -19.95
CA LYS A 80 -3.62 3.22 -19.75
C LYS A 80 -2.63 3.52 -20.90
N THR A 81 -3.09 4.14 -21.97
CA THR A 81 -2.33 4.33 -23.22
C THR A 81 -2.32 5.77 -23.71
N LYS A 82 -2.85 6.71 -22.94
CA LYS A 82 -2.90 8.12 -23.34
C LYS A 82 -1.50 8.74 -23.30
N TYR A 83 -1.02 9.19 -24.45
CA TYR A 83 0.29 9.84 -24.67
C TYR A 83 1.51 8.92 -24.50
N TRP A 84 1.60 8.23 -23.37
CA TRP A 84 2.66 7.29 -23.03
C TRP A 84 2.12 6.24 -22.06
N SER A 85 2.87 5.16 -21.87
CA SER A 85 2.53 4.09 -20.93
C SER A 85 3.71 3.77 -20.04
N ARG A 86 3.44 3.20 -18.86
CA ARG A 86 4.47 2.87 -17.87
C ARG A 86 4.65 1.36 -17.76
N VAL A 87 5.90 0.92 -17.86
CA VAL A 87 6.37 -0.35 -17.33
C VAL A 87 6.41 -0.21 -15.81
N ASN A 88 5.67 -1.07 -15.12
CA ASN A 88 5.55 -1.05 -13.67
C ASN A 88 5.72 -2.48 -13.16
N LEU A 89 6.85 -2.73 -12.50
CA LEU A 89 7.28 -4.05 -12.07
C LEU A 89 7.57 -4.05 -10.58
N ASP A 90 7.09 -5.09 -9.91
CA ASP A 90 7.40 -5.43 -8.53
C ASP A 90 8.24 -6.70 -8.56
N ILE A 91 9.45 -6.63 -8.01
CA ILE A 91 10.41 -7.74 -8.00
C ILE A 91 10.72 -8.11 -6.56
N GLY A 92 10.32 -9.30 -6.14
CA GLY A 92 10.64 -9.85 -4.82
C GLY A 92 11.92 -10.67 -4.82
N VAL A 93 12.80 -10.42 -3.86
CA VAL A 93 14.02 -11.21 -3.58
C VAL A 93 14.03 -11.68 -2.12
N ALA A 94 14.83 -12.69 -1.81
CA ALA A 94 14.94 -13.21 -0.45
C ALA A 94 15.59 -12.18 0.51
N TYR A 95 15.21 -12.21 1.79
CA TYR A 95 15.72 -11.29 2.82
C TYR A 95 17.22 -11.36 3.07
N LYS A 96 17.87 -12.47 2.70
CA LYS A 96 19.32 -12.66 2.86
C LYS A 96 20.15 -11.93 1.81
N GLU A 97 19.52 -11.47 0.73
CA GLU A 97 20.21 -10.87 -0.41
C GLU A 97 20.69 -9.46 -0.08
N ASP A 98 21.79 -9.04 -0.71
CA ASP A 98 22.31 -7.69 -0.57
C ASP A 98 21.46 -6.71 -1.40
N VAL A 99 20.88 -5.72 -0.73
CA VAL A 99 19.96 -4.75 -1.32
C VAL A 99 20.63 -3.93 -2.41
N ASP A 100 21.84 -3.44 -2.17
CA ASP A 100 22.56 -2.57 -3.11
C ASP A 100 22.95 -3.36 -4.37
N ARG A 101 23.39 -4.61 -4.20
CA ARG A 101 23.69 -5.53 -5.31
C ARG A 101 22.46 -5.81 -6.16
N VAL A 102 21.30 -6.06 -5.55
CA VAL A 102 20.06 -6.30 -6.28
C VAL A 102 19.66 -5.07 -7.10
N VAL A 103 19.76 -3.88 -6.53
CA VAL A 103 19.48 -2.61 -7.24
C VAL A 103 20.40 -2.43 -8.44
N GLU A 104 21.70 -2.67 -8.27
CA GLU A 104 22.69 -2.61 -9.34
C GLU A 104 22.31 -3.54 -10.49
N VAL A 105 22.08 -4.83 -10.19
CA VAL A 105 21.72 -5.85 -11.19
C VAL A 105 20.41 -5.52 -11.92
N LEU A 106 19.39 -5.05 -11.21
CA LEU A 106 18.12 -4.67 -11.83
C LEU A 106 18.27 -3.46 -12.75
N ASN A 107 19.07 -2.47 -12.35
CA ASN A 107 19.34 -1.30 -13.19
C ASN A 107 20.15 -1.68 -14.44
N GLU A 108 21.14 -2.57 -14.33
CA GLU A 108 21.86 -3.11 -15.50
C GLU A 108 20.90 -3.74 -16.52
N VAL A 109 19.95 -4.57 -16.06
CA VAL A 109 18.95 -5.17 -16.95
C VAL A 109 18.06 -4.11 -17.62
N GLY A 110 17.74 -3.04 -16.88
CA GLY A 110 17.04 -1.86 -17.39
C GLY A 110 17.80 -1.14 -18.51
N GLU A 111 19.12 -0.99 -18.36
CA GLU A 111 19.98 -0.42 -19.39
C GLU A 111 20.15 -1.35 -20.59
N GLU A 112 20.29 -2.66 -20.36
CA GLU A 112 20.38 -3.67 -21.42
C GLU A 112 19.15 -3.68 -22.34
N ILE A 113 17.94 -3.56 -21.78
CA ILE A 113 16.72 -3.50 -22.60
C ILE A 113 16.61 -2.16 -23.34
N ALA A 114 17.13 -1.08 -22.76
CA ALA A 114 17.17 0.22 -23.42
C ALA A 114 18.18 0.27 -24.56
N ALA A 115 19.28 -0.48 -24.45
CA ALA A 115 20.30 -0.63 -25.50
C ALA A 115 19.88 -1.61 -26.61
N ASP A 116 18.85 -2.44 -26.38
CA ASP A 116 18.36 -3.39 -27.36
C ASP A 116 17.79 -2.65 -28.60
N PRO A 117 18.22 -3.01 -29.84
CA PRO A 117 17.79 -2.32 -31.05
C PRO A 117 16.27 -2.37 -31.30
N TYR A 118 15.57 -3.38 -30.77
CA TYR A 118 14.13 -3.52 -30.93
C TYR A 118 13.37 -2.86 -29.77
N TYR A 119 13.70 -3.20 -28.53
CA TYR A 119 12.97 -2.69 -27.35
C TYR A 119 13.32 -1.25 -27.00
N GLY A 120 14.58 -0.84 -27.20
CA GLY A 120 15.04 0.53 -26.96
C GLY A 120 14.25 1.57 -27.77
N LEU A 121 13.84 1.24 -28.99
CA LEU A 121 12.99 2.10 -29.83
C LEU A 121 11.58 2.32 -29.28
N MET A 122 11.13 1.48 -28.35
CA MET A 122 9.81 1.57 -27.71
C MET A 122 9.86 2.30 -26.36
N LEU A 123 11.04 2.42 -25.78
CA LEU A 123 11.26 3.09 -24.50
C LEU A 123 11.40 4.61 -24.68
N ILE A 124 10.85 5.35 -23.73
CA ILE A 124 11.04 6.80 -23.56
C ILE A 124 12.07 7.03 -22.46
N THR A 125 11.96 6.27 -21.37
CA THR A 125 12.90 6.28 -20.25
C THR A 125 13.23 4.84 -19.88
N PRO A 126 14.52 4.49 -19.71
CA PRO A 126 14.91 3.15 -19.34
C PRO A 126 14.23 2.73 -18.04
N PRO A 127 13.74 1.48 -17.93
CA PRO A 127 13.25 0.97 -16.65
C PRO A 127 14.38 1.00 -15.61
N GLN A 128 14.12 1.52 -14.42
CA GLN A 128 15.07 1.58 -13.33
C GLN A 128 14.38 1.36 -11.99
N VAL A 129 15.13 0.93 -10.98
CA VAL A 129 14.62 0.78 -9.63
C VAL A 129 14.30 2.15 -9.05
N LEU A 130 13.04 2.35 -8.68
CA LEU A 130 12.59 3.57 -8.00
C LEU A 130 12.93 3.52 -6.51
N ARG A 131 12.64 2.38 -5.87
CA ARG A 131 12.78 2.19 -4.42
C ARG A 131 12.67 0.72 -4.03
N LEU A 132 13.08 0.41 -2.80
CA LEU A 132 12.54 -0.71 -2.04
C LEU A 132 11.09 -0.35 -1.66
N ASP A 133 10.13 -1.14 -2.15
CA ASP A 133 8.70 -0.84 -2.08
C ASP A 133 8.08 -1.32 -0.76
N SER A 134 8.35 -2.58 -0.40
CA SER A 134 7.81 -3.23 0.79
C SER A 134 8.73 -4.34 1.31
N LEU A 135 8.53 -4.67 2.58
CA LEU A 135 9.07 -5.84 3.26
C LEU A 135 7.88 -6.77 3.51
N ASP A 136 7.66 -7.74 2.62
CA ASP A 136 6.53 -8.68 2.65
C ASP A 136 6.89 -9.92 3.49
N ASP A 137 5.93 -10.83 3.73
CA ASP A 137 6.08 -11.99 4.65
C ASP A 137 7.31 -12.87 4.37
N SER A 138 7.77 -12.95 3.12
CA SER A 138 8.93 -13.77 2.73
C SER A 138 9.83 -13.10 1.69
N ALA A 139 9.56 -11.83 1.33
CA ALA A 139 10.26 -11.15 0.25
C ALA A 139 10.57 -9.70 0.61
N VAL A 140 11.73 -9.22 0.13
CA VAL A 140 12.01 -7.79 -0.02
C VAL A 140 11.61 -7.41 -1.43
N THR A 141 10.63 -6.51 -1.58
CA THR A 141 10.05 -6.16 -2.89
C THR A 141 10.61 -4.83 -3.37
N PHE A 142 11.14 -4.82 -4.60
CA PHE A 142 11.67 -3.65 -5.28
C PHE A 142 10.69 -3.15 -6.34
N LYS A 143 10.50 -1.83 -6.37
CA LYS A 143 9.70 -1.15 -7.39
C LYS A 143 10.58 -0.72 -8.54
N MET A 144 10.28 -1.18 -9.75
CA MET A 144 10.98 -0.77 -10.97
C MET A 144 10.00 -0.12 -11.94
N LEU A 145 10.34 1.08 -12.43
CA LEU A 145 9.50 1.86 -13.33
C LEU A 145 10.27 2.26 -14.58
N GLY A 146 9.59 2.29 -15.72
CA GLY A 146 10.10 2.86 -16.98
C GLY A 146 8.97 3.37 -17.86
N ASP A 147 9.23 4.39 -18.67
CA ASP A 147 8.23 4.99 -19.55
C ASP A 147 8.43 4.53 -20.98
N CYS A 148 7.34 4.24 -21.68
CA CYS A 148 7.37 3.66 -23.02
C CYS A 148 6.23 4.21 -23.89
N LYS A 149 6.32 3.92 -25.19
CA LYS A 149 5.27 4.23 -26.15
C LYS A 149 3.96 3.52 -25.77
N PRO A 150 2.79 4.13 -26.06
CA PRO A 150 1.50 3.50 -25.85
C PRO A 150 1.42 2.08 -26.40
N MET A 151 0.71 1.20 -25.69
CA MET A 151 0.53 -0.23 -26.01
C MET A 151 1.79 -1.10 -25.93
N LYS A 152 2.96 -0.53 -25.65
CA LYS A 152 4.23 -1.30 -25.53
C LYS A 152 4.56 -1.75 -24.12
N GLN A 153 3.87 -1.21 -23.11
CA GLN A 153 4.14 -1.52 -21.72
C GLN A 153 4.05 -3.01 -21.41
N TRP A 154 3.07 -3.75 -21.93
CA TRP A 154 2.91 -5.18 -21.62
C TRP A 154 3.96 -6.05 -22.31
N GLU A 155 4.32 -5.71 -23.56
CA GLU A 155 5.38 -6.37 -24.32
C GLU A 155 6.72 -6.22 -23.59
N ILE A 156 7.08 -4.98 -23.23
CA ILE A 156 8.32 -4.68 -22.51
C ILE A 156 8.31 -5.31 -21.10
N THR A 157 7.19 -5.21 -20.37
CA THR A 157 7.06 -5.80 -19.02
C THR A 157 7.27 -7.32 -19.07
N GLY A 158 6.74 -8.00 -20.09
CA GLY A 158 6.92 -9.44 -20.28
C GLY A 158 8.39 -9.82 -20.51
N GLU A 159 9.06 -9.11 -21.42
CA GLU A 159 10.48 -9.35 -21.69
C GLU A 159 11.37 -9.01 -20.47
N MET A 160 11.07 -7.91 -19.77
CA MET A 160 11.78 -7.54 -18.54
C MET A 160 11.69 -8.64 -17.48
N ARG A 161 10.50 -9.19 -17.23
CA ARG A 161 10.35 -10.31 -16.27
C ARG A 161 11.23 -11.50 -16.64
N LYS A 162 11.32 -11.82 -17.94
CA LYS A 162 12.18 -12.90 -18.44
C LYS A 162 13.66 -12.59 -18.23
N ARG A 163 14.12 -11.39 -18.61
CA ARG A 163 15.54 -11.00 -18.45
C ARG A 163 15.95 -10.92 -16.99
N ILE A 164 15.11 -10.32 -16.15
CA ILE A 164 15.30 -10.25 -14.69
C ILE A 164 15.44 -11.67 -14.14
N LYS A 165 14.51 -12.59 -14.47
CA LYS A 165 14.59 -13.97 -13.97
C LYS A 165 15.92 -14.64 -14.32
N ILE A 166 16.34 -14.55 -15.58
CA ILE A 166 17.61 -15.13 -16.05
C ILE A 166 18.80 -14.48 -15.34
N ARG A 167 18.79 -13.15 -15.18
CA ARG A 167 19.90 -12.44 -14.55
C ARG A 167 20.02 -12.74 -13.06
N LEU A 168 18.90 -12.76 -12.33
CA LEU A 168 18.89 -13.14 -10.91
C LEU A 168 19.42 -14.57 -10.70
N ASP A 169 19.05 -15.52 -11.57
CA ASP A 169 19.57 -16.89 -11.50
C ASP A 169 21.08 -16.96 -11.73
N ASN A 170 21.60 -16.18 -12.69
CA ASN A 170 23.03 -16.15 -13.01
C ASN A 170 23.87 -15.50 -11.90
N GLU A 171 23.34 -14.49 -11.23
CA GLU A 171 23.98 -13.78 -10.12
C GLU A 171 23.83 -14.53 -8.78
N GLY A 172 23.04 -15.61 -8.75
CA GLY A 172 22.76 -16.38 -7.55
C GLY A 172 21.83 -15.68 -6.56
N ILE A 173 21.08 -14.67 -7.01
CA ILE A 173 20.12 -13.93 -6.19
C ILE A 173 18.85 -14.77 -6.07
N GLU A 174 18.51 -15.17 -4.85
CA GLU A 174 17.36 -16.05 -4.61
C GLU A 174 16.03 -15.31 -4.75
N ILE A 175 15.14 -15.84 -5.59
CA ILE A 175 13.72 -15.46 -5.61
C ILE A 175 13.01 -16.26 -4.52
N PRO A 176 12.33 -15.59 -3.59
CA PRO A 176 11.87 -16.22 -2.37
C PRO A 176 10.72 -17.19 -2.64
N PHE A 177 10.83 -18.37 -2.06
CA PHE A 177 9.66 -19.19 -1.77
C PHE A 177 9.02 -18.72 -0.47
N PRO A 178 7.70 -18.92 -0.27
CA PRO A 178 7.07 -18.69 1.01
C PRO A 178 7.71 -19.62 2.07
N HIS A 179 8.28 -19.06 3.12
CA HIS A 179 8.84 -19.82 4.23
C HIS A 179 7.97 -19.63 5.48
N GLN A 180 7.58 -20.72 6.13
CA GLN A 180 6.80 -20.68 7.36
C GLN A 180 7.58 -21.34 8.49
N THR A 181 7.94 -20.55 9.51
CA THR A 181 8.48 -21.08 10.76
C THR A 181 7.32 -21.51 11.65
N VAL A 182 7.12 -22.83 11.82
CA VAL A 182 6.14 -23.36 12.76
C VAL A 182 6.77 -23.47 14.13
N TYR A 183 6.36 -22.58 15.04
CA TYR A 183 6.72 -22.70 16.46
C TYR A 183 5.74 -23.67 17.13
N TRP A 184 6.22 -24.86 17.49
CA TRP A 184 5.39 -25.92 18.11
C TRP A 184 5.08 -25.70 19.60
N GLY A 185 5.49 -24.57 20.17
CA GLY A 185 5.38 -24.30 21.60
C GLY A 185 6.38 -25.10 22.44
N GLU A 186 6.62 -24.62 23.66
CA GLU A 186 7.08 -25.51 24.73
C GLU A 186 5.86 -26.28 25.24
N ALA A 187 5.99 -27.59 25.48
CA ALA A 187 4.96 -28.34 26.19
C ALA A 187 4.69 -27.59 27.50
N GLN A 188 3.45 -27.10 27.70
CA GLN A 188 3.13 -26.46 28.96
C GLN A 188 3.48 -27.44 30.09
N PRO A 189 4.26 -27.02 31.10
CA PRO A 189 4.57 -27.90 32.22
C PRO A 189 3.24 -28.42 32.77
N PRO A 190 3.14 -29.72 33.09
CA PRO A 190 1.88 -30.30 33.54
C PRO A 190 1.33 -29.46 34.68
N PHE A 191 0.05 -29.08 34.61
CA PHE A 191 -0.65 -28.42 35.70
C PHE A 191 -0.37 -29.18 37.00
N ARG A 192 0.47 -28.61 37.86
CA ARG A 192 0.75 -29.18 39.17
C ARG A 192 -0.45 -28.84 40.03
N TYR A 193 -1.37 -29.79 40.16
CA TYR A 193 -2.38 -29.72 41.22
C TYR A 193 -1.62 -29.80 42.56
N GLU A 194 -1.41 -28.66 43.21
CA GLU A 194 -1.17 -28.64 44.65
C GLU A 194 -2.48 -29.11 45.29
N GLY A 195 -2.46 -30.34 45.81
CA GLY A 195 -3.60 -30.96 46.45
C GLY A 195 -4.16 -30.07 47.55
N ILE A 196 -5.49 -29.93 47.56
CA ILE A 196 -6.25 -29.39 48.69
C ILE A 196 -6.29 -30.43 49.84
N ASP A 197 -5.13 -30.73 50.40
CA ASP A 197 -4.99 -31.52 51.62
C ASP A 197 -4.78 -30.59 52.82
N GLU A 198 -5.71 -29.64 53.07
CA GLU A 198 -5.82 -28.99 54.39
C GLU A 198 -7.12 -28.19 54.64
N VAL A 199 -8.23 -28.52 53.97
CA VAL A 199 -9.56 -27.95 54.32
C VAL A 199 -10.37 -28.93 55.17
N LYS A 200 -9.79 -29.42 56.26
CA LYS A 200 -10.53 -30.09 57.34
C LYS A 200 -9.82 -29.91 58.68
N GLN A 201 -9.81 -28.68 59.20
CA GLN A 201 -9.69 -28.36 60.63
C GLN A 201 -9.71 -26.84 60.81
N HIS A 202 -10.88 -26.20 60.69
CA HIS A 202 -11.20 -24.95 61.42
C HIS A 202 -12.67 -24.57 61.16
N THR A 203 -13.56 -25.48 61.51
CA THR A 203 -14.94 -25.13 61.90
C THR A 203 -15.11 -25.68 63.30
N THR A 204 -14.72 -24.90 64.32
CA THR A 204 -15.35 -24.82 65.64
C THR A 204 -14.62 -23.74 66.45
N SER A 205 -15.43 -22.97 67.18
CA SER A 205 -15.12 -22.01 68.26
C SER A 205 -14.42 -20.71 67.89
N THR A 206 -15.24 -19.73 67.51
CA THR A 206 -15.21 -18.36 68.02
C THR A 206 -14.89 -18.32 69.52
N GLN A 207 -13.82 -17.64 69.94
CA GLN A 207 -13.85 -16.67 71.05
C GLN A 207 -12.48 -16.01 71.30
N SER A 208 -12.56 -14.68 71.41
CA SER A 208 -11.88 -13.84 72.39
C SER A 208 -10.37 -13.57 72.28
N GLU A 209 -10.13 -12.29 72.01
CA GLU A 209 -9.22 -11.42 72.77
C GLU A 209 -7.72 -11.31 72.43
N ARG A 210 -7.34 -10.02 72.31
CA ARG A 210 -6.06 -9.36 72.67
C ARG A 210 -4.92 -9.44 71.67
N VAL A 211 -4.73 -8.31 70.98
CA VAL A 211 -3.45 -7.85 70.46
C VAL A 211 -2.78 -6.98 71.52
N SER A 212 -1.57 -7.35 71.96
CA SER A 212 -0.66 -6.47 72.70
C SER A 212 0.76 -6.53 72.13
N LYS A 213 1.19 -5.39 71.57
CA LYS A 213 2.55 -4.82 71.38
C LYS A 213 3.69 -5.70 70.83
N PRO A 214 4.46 -5.21 69.83
CA PRO A 214 5.83 -5.67 69.59
C PRO A 214 6.86 -4.70 70.17
N SER A 215 7.93 -5.25 70.76
CA SER A 215 9.13 -4.55 71.24
C SER A 215 10.34 -4.91 70.38
N THR A 216 10.86 -3.88 69.71
CA THR A 216 12.26 -3.40 69.71
C THR A 216 13.42 -4.29 69.20
N ARG A 217 14.15 -3.69 68.22
CA ARG A 217 15.60 -3.77 67.87
C ARG A 217 16.16 -5.10 67.34
N ALA A 218 17.20 -5.14 66.52
CA ALA A 218 17.89 -4.28 65.54
C ALA A 218 19.16 -5.07 65.12
N SER A 219 19.84 -4.59 64.08
CA SER A 219 21.16 -5.00 63.54
C SER A 219 21.15 -6.27 62.66
N GLY A 220 21.70 -6.27 61.44
CA GLY A 220 22.39 -5.27 60.63
C GLY A 220 22.91 -5.92 59.33
N GLU A 221 23.01 -5.14 58.25
CA GLU A 221 24.00 -5.16 57.13
C GLU A 221 24.29 -6.51 56.41
N SER A 222 24.46 -6.63 55.08
CA SER A 222 24.75 -5.70 53.98
C SER A 222 24.46 -6.38 52.61
N GLU A 223 24.14 -5.55 51.61
CA GLU A 223 24.55 -5.63 50.18
C GLU A 223 24.19 -6.83 49.26
N LYS A 224 23.29 -6.60 48.29
CA LYS A 224 23.64 -6.17 46.91
C LYS A 224 22.39 -5.99 46.02
N GLN A 225 22.28 -4.79 45.45
CA GLN A 225 21.28 -4.36 44.47
C GLN A 225 21.53 -4.94 43.07
N THR A 226 20.45 -5.36 42.41
CA THR A 226 20.35 -5.50 40.94
C THR A 226 19.46 -4.34 40.46
N PRO A 227 19.86 -3.54 39.45
CA PRO A 227 19.11 -2.37 39.02
C PRO A 227 17.81 -2.73 38.29
N GLU A 228 16.76 -1.98 38.59
CA GLU A 228 15.40 -2.06 38.03
C GLU A 228 15.34 -1.71 36.54
N LEU A 229 14.43 -2.39 35.82
CA LEU A 229 14.06 -2.11 34.44
C LEU A 229 13.40 -0.72 34.34
N ILE A 230 13.79 0.03 33.31
CA ILE A 230 13.17 1.30 32.93
C ILE A 230 11.76 1.00 32.37
N ASP A 231 10.76 1.53 33.07
CA ASP A 231 9.33 1.50 32.76
C ASP A 231 9.03 2.15 31.39
N ALA A 232 8.49 1.37 30.46
CA ALA A 232 8.06 1.78 29.13
C ALA A 232 6.54 2.11 29.08
N GLY A 233 6.01 2.72 30.14
CA GLY A 233 4.57 2.87 30.38
C GLY A 233 4.01 4.29 30.51
N ALA A 234 4.72 5.35 30.09
CA ALA A 234 4.18 6.72 30.17
C ALA A 234 3.51 7.18 28.84
N PRO A 235 2.25 7.66 28.84
CA PRO A 235 1.64 8.25 27.65
C PRO A 235 2.35 9.54 27.27
N ILE A 236 2.72 9.66 25.98
CA ILE A 236 3.44 10.81 25.42
C ILE A 236 2.53 12.05 25.49
N THR A 237 2.88 13.02 26.32
CA THR A 237 2.19 14.32 26.40
C THR A 237 2.37 15.11 25.08
N PRO A 238 1.43 16.01 24.70
CA PRO A 238 1.50 16.78 23.45
C PRO A 238 2.82 17.55 23.28
N GLU A 239 3.34 18.09 24.37
CA GLU A 239 4.60 18.84 24.41
C GLU A 239 5.81 17.97 24.04
N ARG A 240 5.81 16.68 24.45
CA ARG A 240 6.87 15.72 24.12
C ARG A 240 6.84 15.28 22.65
N ARG A 241 5.68 15.35 22.00
CA ARG A 241 5.53 15.07 20.56
C ARG A 241 6.19 16.16 19.71
N GLU A 242 6.05 17.43 20.11
CA GLU A 242 6.67 18.55 19.38
C GLU A 242 8.20 18.54 19.50
N GLU A 243 8.75 18.21 20.67
CA GLU A 243 10.20 18.03 20.85
C GLU A 243 10.78 16.91 19.98
N LEU A 244 10.07 15.77 19.88
CA LEU A 244 10.48 14.64 19.04
C LEU A 244 10.40 14.98 17.54
N LEU A 245 9.35 15.68 17.11
CA LEU A 245 9.21 16.14 15.73
C LEU A 245 10.29 17.16 15.35
N ALA A 246 10.62 18.09 16.25
CA ALA A 246 11.71 19.04 16.05
C ALA A 246 13.07 18.32 15.94
N THR A 247 13.30 17.31 16.77
CA THR A 247 14.54 16.50 16.74
C THR A 247 14.66 15.69 15.44
N ILE A 248 13.56 15.10 14.97
CA ILE A 248 13.52 14.38 13.68
C ILE A 248 13.71 15.34 12.50
N ALA A 249 13.13 16.54 12.55
CA ALA A 249 13.31 17.55 11.51
C ALA A 249 14.76 18.04 11.42
N VAL A 250 15.43 18.27 12.55
CA VAL A 250 16.85 18.65 12.62
C VAL A 250 17.76 17.50 12.17
N ALA A 251 17.43 16.25 12.53
CA ALA A 251 18.16 15.08 12.04
C ALA A 251 17.99 14.86 10.54
N THR A 252 16.84 15.26 9.96
CA THR A 252 16.56 15.16 8.53
C THR A 252 17.25 16.27 7.74
N SER A 253 17.31 17.51 8.26
CA SER A 253 18.02 18.61 7.62
C SER A 253 19.55 18.47 7.68
N ALA A 254 20.09 17.81 8.71
CA ALA A 254 21.52 17.48 8.75
C ALA A 254 21.92 16.37 7.75
N ARG A 255 20.96 15.57 7.29
CA ARG A 255 21.20 14.43 6.37
C ARG A 255 20.96 14.79 4.90
N MET A 256 20.14 15.80 4.63
CA MET A 256 19.93 16.37 3.30
C MET A 256 20.62 17.74 3.26
N GLY A 257 21.83 17.81 2.69
CA GLY A 257 22.51 19.09 2.46
C GLY A 257 21.58 20.12 1.79
N GLU A 258 21.69 21.38 2.23
CA GLU A 258 20.86 22.56 1.94
C GLU A 258 19.67 22.37 0.96
N PRO A 259 18.41 22.45 1.43
CA PRO A 259 17.24 22.43 0.55
C PRO A 259 17.02 23.80 -0.12
N ASP A 260 16.94 23.77 -1.45
CA ASP A 260 16.48 24.85 -2.31
C ASP A 260 15.07 25.33 -1.88
N TRP A 261 14.88 26.63 -1.83
CA TRP A 261 13.85 27.35 -1.07
C TRP A 261 12.42 27.28 -1.65
N ASP A 262 12.15 26.37 -2.60
CA ASP A 262 10.94 26.38 -3.42
C ASP A 262 9.83 25.38 -2.97
N ILE A 263 10.02 24.65 -1.87
CA ILE A 263 9.05 23.62 -1.42
C ILE A 263 7.90 24.23 -0.60
N ARG A 264 8.05 25.44 -0.04
CA ARG A 264 6.98 26.10 0.75
C ARG A 264 5.87 26.74 -0.09
N ALA A 265 6.01 26.85 -1.40
CA ALA A 265 5.01 27.47 -2.27
C ALA A 265 3.89 26.51 -2.72
N ARG A 266 3.98 25.20 -2.46
CA ARG A 266 3.07 24.19 -3.06
C ARG A 266 2.16 23.43 -2.10
N THR A 267 2.12 23.78 -0.80
CA THR A 267 1.31 23.03 0.19
C THR A 267 0.45 23.91 1.10
N LEU A 268 0.08 25.11 0.66
CA LEU A 268 -0.90 25.96 1.36
C LEU A 268 -2.18 26.09 0.53
N ILE A 269 -2.96 25.00 0.43
CA ILE A 269 -4.39 25.05 0.11
C ILE A 269 -5.09 23.85 0.79
N VAL A 270 -5.27 23.91 2.11
CA VAL A 270 -6.38 23.24 2.80
C VAL A 270 -6.81 24.17 3.94
N ASP A 271 -7.75 25.05 3.64
CA ASP A 271 -8.49 25.81 4.64
C ASP A 271 -9.25 24.84 5.56
N ILE A 272 -9.05 24.99 6.86
CA ILE A 272 -9.91 24.42 7.92
C ILE A 272 -10.95 25.51 8.21
N PRO A 273 -12.27 25.23 8.13
CA PRO A 273 -13.26 26.22 8.53
C PRO A 273 -13.28 26.30 10.06
N ASP A 274 -13.01 27.51 10.58
CA ASP A 274 -13.27 27.87 11.98
C ASP A 274 -14.78 27.82 12.25
N ASN A 275 -15.12 27.22 13.38
CA ASN A 275 -16.46 27.03 13.90
C ASN A 275 -16.78 28.23 14.82
N GLU A 276 -17.82 29.00 14.50
CA GLU A 276 -18.59 29.84 15.45
C GLU A 276 -19.97 29.22 15.67
#